data_AF-A0A356KN47-F1
#
_entry.id   AF-A0A356KN47-F1
#
_cell.length_a   1.000
_cell.length_b   1.000
_cell.length_c   1.000
_cell.angle_alpha   90.00
_cell.angle_beta   90.00
_cell.angle_gamma   90.00
#
_symmetry.space_group_name_H-M   'P 1'
#
loop_
_entity.id
_entity.type
_entity.pdbx_description
1 polymer ?
#
loop_
_entity_poly.entity_id
_entity_poly.type
_entity_poly.pdbx_seq_one_letter_code
_entity_poly.pdbx_strand_id
1 'polypeptide(L)'
;MYAWGDDMSDWARPSAYNFKGGRKAKSARKKAAKESKQRGGRRYLNRASPDLDLASPFGKTISTESANPIVVAVDVTGSMSSWPGEIFDRLPLLYQTLSQYRDDLEISFVAIGDATCDSYPLQVTDFAAGIGLEDQLNALYGEGGGGGG
;
A
#
# COMPACT_ATOMS: atom_id res chain seq x y z
N MET A 1 -12.19 -5.53 6.14
CA MET A 1 -10.86 -4.90 6.12
C MET A 1 -9.86 -6.00 5.77
N TYR A 2 -8.68 -5.71 5.22
CA TYR A 2 -7.68 -6.75 4.95
C TYR A 2 -6.44 -6.51 5.81
N ALA A 3 -5.98 -7.55 6.50
CA ALA A 3 -4.81 -7.53 7.36
C ALA A 3 -3.53 -7.99 6.63
N TRP A 4 -2.37 -7.47 7.05
CA TRP A 4 -1.05 -7.88 6.54
C TRP A 4 -0.59 -9.27 7.01
N GLY A 5 -1.33 -9.93 7.90
CA GLY A 5 -1.03 -11.28 8.41
C GLY A 5 -1.93 -12.39 7.90
N ASP A 6 -1.62 -13.64 8.27
CA ASP A 6 -2.38 -14.84 7.87
C ASP A 6 -3.82 -14.90 8.43
N ASP A 7 -4.25 -13.88 9.17
CA ASP A 7 -5.61 -13.76 9.71
C ASP A 7 -6.53 -13.16 8.64
N MET A 8 -7.35 -14.02 8.05
CA MET A 8 -8.26 -13.67 6.94
C MET A 8 -9.71 -13.59 7.40
N SER A 9 -9.96 -13.52 8.71
CA SER A 9 -11.31 -13.62 9.29
C SER A 9 -12.24 -12.46 8.89
N ASP A 10 -11.67 -11.30 8.55
CA ASP A 10 -12.38 -10.09 8.11
C ASP A 10 -12.48 -9.95 6.58
N TRP A 11 -12.08 -10.97 5.83
CA TRP A 11 -12.08 -10.97 4.37
C TRP A 11 -13.43 -11.42 3.81
N ALA A 12 -13.77 -10.92 2.62
CA ALA A 12 -15.06 -11.22 1.99
C ALA A 12 -15.33 -12.74 1.76
N ARG A 13 -14.29 -13.55 1.51
CA ARG A 13 -14.38 -15.00 1.31
C ARG A 13 -13.12 -15.72 1.84
N PRO A 14 -12.95 -15.88 3.16
CA PRO A 14 -11.69 -16.32 3.75
C PRO A 14 -11.20 -17.68 3.24
N SER A 15 -12.13 -18.61 2.98
CA SER A 15 -11.85 -19.96 2.49
C SER A 15 -11.51 -20.04 1.00
N ALA A 16 -11.78 -19.00 0.22
CA ALA A 16 -11.44 -18.93 -1.21
C ALA A 16 -9.95 -18.61 -1.43
N TYR A 17 -9.28 -18.04 -0.42
CA TYR A 17 -7.89 -17.63 -0.49
C TYR A 17 -7.01 -18.63 0.28
N ASN A 18 -6.33 -19.52 -0.43
CA ASN A 18 -5.44 -20.52 0.18
C ASN A 18 -3.98 -20.22 -0.13
N PHE A 19 -3.25 -19.70 0.87
CA PHE A 19 -1.90 -19.21 0.69
C PHE A 19 -0.82 -20.22 1.05
N LYS A 20 -0.70 -21.30 0.26
CA LYS A 20 0.35 -22.33 0.39
C LYS A 20 1.71 -21.89 -0.19
N GLY A 21 2.22 -20.74 0.27
CA GLY A 21 3.54 -20.24 -0.13
C GLY A 21 4.72 -20.98 0.49
N GLY A 22 5.93 -20.72 -0.03
CA GLY A 22 7.18 -21.25 0.52
C GLY A 22 7.43 -20.88 1.99
N ARG A 23 8.28 -21.65 2.68
CA ARG A 23 8.59 -21.47 4.12
C ARG A 23 9.09 -20.05 4.45
N LYS A 24 9.92 -19.46 3.59
CA LYS A 24 10.51 -18.12 3.75
C LYS A 24 9.47 -17.00 3.62
N ALA A 25 8.61 -17.08 2.60
CA ALA A 25 7.47 -16.19 2.44
C ALA A 25 6.50 -16.26 3.64
N LYS A 26 6.28 -17.45 4.19
CA LYS A 26 5.44 -17.65 5.38
C LYS A 26 6.05 -17.01 6.63
N SER A 27 7.37 -17.12 6.83
CA SER A 27 8.04 -16.46 7.95
C SER A 27 8.02 -14.93 7.85
N ALA A 28 8.19 -14.37 6.64
CA ALA A 28 8.15 -12.93 6.41
C ALA A 28 6.76 -12.35 6.72
N ARG A 29 5.69 -12.99 6.23
CA ARG A 29 4.31 -12.63 6.56
C ARG A 29 4.01 -12.70 8.04
N LYS A 30 4.43 -13.78 8.72
CA LYS A 30 4.24 -13.92 10.17
C LYS A 30 4.96 -12.85 10.97
N LYS A 31 6.15 -12.42 10.51
CA LYS A 31 6.91 -11.30 11.11
C LYS A 31 6.15 -9.98 10.92
N ALA A 32 5.76 -9.64 9.70
CA ALA A 32 4.99 -8.43 9.40
C ALA A 32 3.65 -8.38 10.18
N ALA A 33 2.96 -9.52 10.29
CA ALA A 33 1.73 -9.65 11.07
C ALA A 33 1.93 -9.36 12.57
N LYS A 34 3.03 -9.90 13.14
CA LYS A 34 3.36 -9.69 14.56
C LYS A 34 3.70 -8.23 14.82
N GLU A 35 4.48 -7.62 13.93
CA GLU A 35 4.88 -6.21 14.02
C GLU A 35 3.66 -5.28 13.88
N SER A 36 2.73 -5.57 12.95
CA SER A 36 1.50 -4.78 12.78
C SER A 36 0.58 -4.89 13.99
N LYS A 37 0.42 -6.09 14.58
CA LYS A 37 -0.30 -6.26 15.85
C LYS A 37 0.33 -5.50 17.01
N GLN A 38 1.67 -5.42 17.07
CA GLN A 38 2.39 -4.64 18.08
C GLN A 38 2.19 -3.13 17.92
N ARG A 39 2.00 -2.64 16.70
CA ARG A 39 1.71 -1.22 16.41
C ARG A 39 0.25 -0.81 16.63
N GLY A 40 -0.60 -1.73 17.10
CA GLY A 40 -2.02 -1.44 17.36
C GLY A 40 -2.96 -1.76 16.20
N GLY A 41 -2.47 -2.47 15.17
CA GLY A 41 -3.23 -2.83 13.98
C GLY A 41 -3.41 -1.67 12.99
N ARG A 42 -4.06 -1.98 11.87
CA ARG A 42 -4.25 -1.03 10.77
C ARG A 42 -5.16 0.12 11.21
N ARG A 43 -4.58 1.31 11.35
CA ARG A 43 -5.32 2.56 11.53
C ARG A 43 -5.16 3.40 10.27
N TYR A 44 -6.27 3.65 9.58
CA TYR A 44 -6.31 4.76 8.64
C TYR A 44 -6.08 6.04 9.44
N LEU A 45 -4.91 6.65 9.26
CA LEU A 45 -4.67 7.97 9.82
C LEU A 45 -5.52 8.94 9.00
N ASN A 46 -6.52 9.54 9.64
CA ASN A 46 -7.21 10.70 9.08
C ASN A 46 -6.21 11.88 9.07
N ARG A 47 -5.33 11.91 8.08
CA ARG A 47 -4.42 13.04 7.84
C ARG A 47 -5.10 13.98 6.85
N ALA A 48 -4.90 15.28 7.05
CA ALA A 48 -5.39 16.31 6.13
C ALA A 48 -4.38 16.61 4.99
N SER A 49 -3.23 15.94 4.99
CA SER A 49 -2.13 16.13 4.06
C SER A 49 -1.26 14.86 3.98
N PRO A 50 -0.53 14.64 2.87
CA PRO A 50 0.43 13.55 2.78
C PRO A 50 1.62 13.77 3.71
N ASP A 51 2.31 12.69 4.03
CA ASP A 51 3.59 12.73 4.72
C ASP A 51 4.70 13.01 3.71
N LEU A 52 5.02 14.29 3.53
CA LEU A 52 5.95 14.75 2.49
C LEU A 52 7.38 14.22 2.68
N ASP A 53 7.77 13.83 3.88
CA ASP A 53 9.10 13.23 4.12
C ASP A 53 9.22 11.86 3.42
N LEU A 54 8.10 11.14 3.30
CA LEU A 54 8.03 9.83 2.67
C LEU A 54 7.55 9.89 1.21
N ALA A 55 6.58 10.74 0.93
CA ALA A 55 5.82 10.75 -0.33
C ALA A 55 6.21 11.87 -1.31
N SER A 56 7.13 12.79 -0.94
CA SER A 56 7.53 13.87 -1.84
C SER A 56 8.30 13.32 -3.06
N PRO A 57 7.89 13.67 -4.29
CA PRO A 57 8.62 13.30 -5.50
C PRO A 57 9.85 14.19 -5.76
N PHE A 58 9.93 15.38 -5.15
CA PHE A 58 10.92 16.38 -5.52
C PHE A 58 12.32 16.03 -5.04
N GLY A 59 13.28 15.98 -5.97
CA GLY A 59 14.69 15.73 -5.68
C GLY A 59 14.99 14.30 -5.22
N LYS A 60 14.02 13.39 -5.34
CA LYS A 60 14.12 12.01 -4.86
C LYS A 60 14.47 11.07 -6.01
N THR A 61 15.49 10.24 -5.81
CA THR A 61 15.77 9.09 -6.69
C THR A 61 15.32 7.84 -5.95
N ILE A 62 14.35 7.14 -6.52
CA ILE A 62 13.77 5.94 -5.93
C ILE A 62 14.41 4.74 -6.62
N SER A 63 15.06 3.90 -5.83
CA SER A 63 15.76 2.70 -6.29
C SER A 63 15.50 1.54 -5.35
N THR A 64 15.68 0.33 -5.86
CA THR A 64 15.53 -0.92 -5.12
C THR A 64 16.61 -1.90 -5.57
N GLU A 65 17.07 -2.73 -4.64
CA GLU A 65 17.96 -3.87 -4.93
C GLU A 65 17.16 -5.17 -5.18
N SER A 66 15.83 -5.11 -5.06
CA SER A 66 14.94 -6.23 -5.37
C SER A 66 15.04 -6.61 -6.85
N ALA A 67 15.08 -7.91 -7.14
CA ALA A 67 14.95 -8.40 -8.51
C ALA A 67 13.49 -8.40 -9.01
N ASN A 68 12.52 -8.15 -8.13
CA ASN A 68 11.09 -8.13 -8.42
C ASN A 68 10.42 -6.85 -7.90
N PRO A 69 10.79 -5.66 -8.43
CA PRO A 69 10.13 -4.41 -8.07
C PRO A 69 8.75 -4.29 -8.70
N ILE A 70 7.77 -3.77 -7.95
CA ILE A 70 6.45 -3.42 -8.45
C ILE A 70 6.16 -1.96 -8.12
N VAL A 71 5.65 -1.23 -9.10
CA VAL A 71 5.12 0.12 -8.90
C VAL A 71 3.60 0.04 -9.00
N VAL A 72 2.90 0.48 -7.95
CA VAL A 72 1.45 0.60 -7.94
C VAL A 72 1.09 2.08 -8.01
N ALA A 73 0.67 2.52 -9.20
CA ALA A 73 0.17 3.86 -9.41
C ALA A 73 -1.36 3.88 -9.35
N VAL A 74 -1.90 4.71 -8.47
CA VAL A 74 -3.34 4.85 -8.21
C VAL A 74 -3.76 6.27 -8.57
N ASP A 75 -4.80 6.37 -9.38
CA ASP A 75 -5.52 7.62 -9.63
C ASP A 75 -6.30 8.00 -8.36
N VAL A 76 -6.01 9.17 -7.81
CA VAL A 76 -6.65 9.73 -6.61
C VAL A 76 -7.48 10.98 -6.89
N THR A 77 -7.84 11.22 -8.16
CA THR A 77 -8.76 12.29 -8.55
C THR A 77 -10.13 12.14 -7.88
N GLY A 78 -10.85 13.24 -7.68
CA GLY A 78 -12.17 13.27 -7.06
C GLY A 78 -13.21 12.36 -7.74
N SER A 79 -13.05 12.09 -9.05
CA SER A 79 -13.88 11.15 -9.80
C SER A 79 -13.82 9.71 -9.28
N MET A 80 -12.70 9.32 -8.66
CA MET A 80 -12.52 8.00 -8.08
C MET A 80 -13.24 7.86 -6.73
N SER A 81 -13.62 8.96 -6.07
CA SER A 81 -14.40 8.97 -4.82
C SER A 81 -13.83 8.00 -3.77
N SER A 82 -14.52 6.89 -3.47
CA SER A 82 -14.09 5.88 -2.48
C SER A 82 -13.11 4.83 -3.02
N TRP A 83 -12.83 4.81 -4.33
CA TRP A 83 -11.95 3.81 -4.96
C TRP A 83 -10.53 3.78 -4.42
N PRO A 84 -9.85 4.92 -4.14
CA PRO A 84 -8.51 4.89 -3.59
C PRO A 84 -8.49 4.13 -2.26
N GLY A 85 -9.47 4.40 -1.38
CA GLY A 85 -9.65 3.66 -0.12
C GLY A 85 -9.86 2.16 -0.32
N GLU A 86 -10.67 1.76 -1.30
CA GLU A 86 -10.94 0.34 -1.60
C GLU A 86 -9.71 -0.39 -2.19
N ILE A 87 -8.97 0.28 -3.08
CA ILE A 87 -7.70 -0.24 -3.61
C ILE A 87 -6.73 -0.42 -2.45
N PHE A 88 -6.58 0.62 -1.61
CA PHE A 88 -5.72 0.57 -0.44
C PHE A 88 -6.14 -0.54 0.50
N ASP A 89 -7.43 -0.73 0.73
CA ASP A 89 -7.95 -1.81 1.57
C ASP A 89 -7.48 -3.18 1.09
N ARG A 90 -7.44 -3.42 -0.23
CA ARG A 90 -7.09 -4.72 -0.84
C ARG A 90 -5.58 -4.93 -1.05
N LEU A 91 -4.73 -3.92 -0.86
CA LEU A 91 -3.29 -4.05 -1.06
C LEU A 91 -2.58 -5.09 -0.16
N PRO A 92 -2.97 -5.28 1.12
CA PRO A 92 -2.41 -6.37 1.91
C PRO A 92 -2.67 -7.75 1.29
N LEU A 93 -3.87 -7.95 0.73
CA LEU A 93 -4.22 -9.18 0.01
C LEU A 93 -3.33 -9.36 -1.24
N LEU A 94 -3.08 -8.28 -2.00
CA LEU A 94 -2.18 -8.32 -3.16
C LEU A 94 -0.77 -8.75 -2.75
N TYR A 95 -0.17 -8.08 -1.76
CA TYR A 95 1.17 -8.38 -1.29
C TYR A 95 1.29 -9.80 -0.74
N GLN A 96 0.33 -10.25 0.06
CA GLN A 96 0.30 -11.62 0.58
C GLN A 96 0.19 -12.66 -0.53
N THR A 97 -0.59 -12.37 -1.57
CA THR A 97 -0.73 -13.26 -2.73
C THR A 97 0.61 -13.37 -3.47
N LEU A 98 1.22 -12.24 -3.81
CA LEU A 98 2.47 -12.19 -4.57
C LEU A 98 3.66 -12.75 -3.78
N SER A 99 3.70 -12.52 -2.47
CA SER A 99 4.78 -13.00 -1.60
C SER A 99 4.93 -14.53 -1.61
N GLN A 100 3.93 -15.28 -2.06
CA GLN A 100 4.01 -16.75 -2.18
C GLN A 100 4.84 -17.21 -3.37
N TYR A 101 4.91 -16.39 -4.42
CA TYR A 101 5.62 -16.70 -5.66
C TYR A 101 7.04 -16.14 -5.63
N ARG A 102 7.24 -15.00 -4.98
CA ARG A 102 8.52 -14.29 -4.86
C ARG A 102 8.65 -13.72 -3.45
N ASP A 103 9.76 -14.01 -2.80
CA ASP A 103 10.08 -13.60 -1.43
C ASP A 103 10.88 -12.29 -1.36
N ASP A 104 11.40 -11.84 -2.49
CA ASP A 104 12.17 -10.61 -2.68
C ASP A 104 11.30 -9.46 -3.23
N LEU A 105 9.98 -9.54 -3.10
CA LEU A 105 9.07 -8.52 -3.62
C LEU A 105 9.14 -7.21 -2.85
N GLU A 106 9.38 -6.11 -3.57
CA GLU A 106 9.25 -4.74 -3.07
C GLU A 106 8.24 -3.95 -3.89
N ILE A 107 7.45 -3.10 -3.21
CA ILE A 107 6.42 -2.29 -3.85
C ILE A 107 6.66 -0.81 -3.51
N SER A 108 6.61 0.05 -4.53
CA SER A 108 6.52 1.50 -4.41
C SER A 108 5.09 1.95 -4.78
N PHE A 109 4.56 2.90 -4.02
CA PHE A 109 3.23 3.45 -4.25
C PHE A 109 3.32 4.85 -4.86
N VAL A 110 2.46 5.08 -5.83
CA VAL A 110 2.31 6.36 -6.50
C VAL A 110 0.85 6.77 -6.44
N ALA A 111 0.56 7.95 -5.91
CA ALA A 111 -0.76 8.56 -6.02
C ALA A 111 -0.68 9.68 -7.08
N ILE A 112 -1.55 9.58 -8.08
CA ILE A 112 -1.65 10.52 -9.19
C ILE A 112 -2.97 11.26 -9.05
N GLY A 113 -2.89 12.54 -8.72
CA GLY A 113 -4.03 13.45 -8.60
C GLY A 113 -4.20 14.33 -9.83
N ASP A 114 -5.08 15.31 -9.71
CA ASP A 114 -5.30 16.33 -10.74
C ASP A 114 -4.20 17.40 -10.70
N ALA A 115 -3.52 17.62 -11.83
CA ALA A 115 -2.41 18.57 -11.92
C ALA A 115 -2.79 20.05 -11.74
N THR A 116 -4.07 20.39 -11.89
CA THR A 116 -4.58 21.78 -11.87
C THR A 116 -5.37 22.12 -10.63
N CYS A 117 -5.99 21.14 -9.98
CA CYS A 117 -6.84 21.33 -8.82
C CYS A 117 -6.24 20.81 -7.51
N ASP A 118 -5.34 19.82 -7.55
CA ASP A 118 -4.77 19.23 -6.33
C ASP A 118 -3.49 19.96 -5.89
N SER A 119 -3.31 20.06 -4.57
CA SER A 119 -2.09 20.61 -3.96
C SER A 119 -0.92 19.63 -4.06
N TYR A 120 -1.22 18.33 -4.14
CA TYR A 120 -0.27 17.22 -4.21
C TYR A 120 -0.59 16.31 -5.42
N PRO A 121 -0.40 16.82 -6.66
CA PRO A 121 -0.81 16.11 -7.89
C PRO A 121 0.00 14.85 -8.17
N LEU A 122 1.18 14.72 -7.55
CA LEU A 122 2.00 13.52 -7.61
C LEU A 122 2.63 13.26 -6.25
N GLN A 123 2.44 12.05 -5.76
CA GLN A 123 3.05 11.56 -4.52
C GLN A 123 3.68 10.20 -4.82
N VAL A 124 4.93 10.00 -4.39
CA VAL A 124 5.71 8.81 -4.72
C VAL A 124 6.47 8.34 -3.50
N THR A 125 6.31 7.08 -3.12
CA THR A 125 6.97 6.48 -1.97
C THR A 125 8.18 5.65 -2.39
N ASP A 126 9.08 5.39 -1.45
CA ASP A 126 10.16 4.42 -1.68
C ASP A 126 9.60 3.00 -1.83
N PHE A 127 10.42 2.14 -2.43
CA PHE A 127 10.18 0.70 -2.42
C PHE A 127 10.24 0.17 -0.99
N ALA A 128 9.22 -0.58 -0.60
CA ALA A 128 9.16 -1.22 0.70
C ALA A 128 8.63 -2.65 0.59
N ALA A 129 8.84 -3.43 1.64
CA ALA A 129 8.31 -4.78 1.79
C ALA A 129 7.73 -4.97 3.19
N GLY A 130 6.79 -5.91 3.32
CA GLY A 130 6.19 -6.27 4.59
C GLY A 130 5.50 -5.08 5.26
N ILE A 131 5.85 -4.80 6.51
CA ILE A 131 5.21 -3.73 7.30
C ILE A 131 5.58 -2.32 6.83
N GLY A 132 6.73 -2.15 6.17
CA GLY A 132 7.12 -0.84 5.62
C GLY A 132 6.11 -0.34 4.59
N LEU A 133 5.38 -1.25 3.93
CA LEU A 133 4.30 -0.89 3.01
C LEU A 133 3.15 -0.17 3.72
N GLU A 134 2.89 -0.44 4.99
CA GLU A 134 1.88 0.27 5.77
C GLU A 134 2.30 1.72 6.02
N ASP A 135 3.57 1.96 6.32
CA ASP A 135 4.11 3.29 6.54
C ASP A 135 4.09 4.12 5.23
N GLN A 136 4.50 3.51 4.11
CA GLN A 136 4.45 4.15 2.79
C GLN A 136 3.00 4.44 2.35
N LEU A 137 2.08 3.51 2.61
CA LEU A 137 0.68 3.68 2.25
C LEU A 137 -0.01 4.75 3.11
N ASN A 138 0.27 4.80 4.41
CA ASN A 138 -0.25 5.83 5.31
C ASN A 138 0.35 7.23 5.06
N ALA A 139 1.44 7.30 4.30
CA ALA A 139 2.04 8.56 3.86
C ALA A 139 1.26 9.22 2.71
N LEU A 140 0.50 8.43 1.93
CA LEU A 140 -0.27 8.94 0.80
C LEU A 140 -1.58 9.59 1.24
N TYR A 141 -1.99 10.61 0.51
CA TYR A 141 -3.23 11.34 0.75
C TYR A 141 -3.96 11.62 -0.55
N GLY A 142 -5.24 11.22 -0.63
CA GLY A 142 -6.12 11.60 -1.72
C GLY A 142 -6.88 12.87 -1.36
N GLU A 143 -6.59 13.98 -2.03
CA GLU A 143 -7.33 15.24 -1.87
C GLU A 143 -8.76 15.14 -2.42
N GLY A 144 -8.98 14.26 -3.40
CA GLY A 144 -10.28 14.12 -4.05
C GLY A 144 -10.70 15.37 -4.82
N GLY A 145 -9.75 16.22 -5.22
CA GLY A 145 -9.98 17.32 -6.14
C GLY A 145 -9.96 16.84 -7.59
N GLY A 146 -10.56 17.64 -8.48
CA GLY A 146 -10.67 17.30 -9.90
C GLY A 146 -11.62 16.13 -10.21
N GLY A 147 -11.90 15.92 -11.50
CA GLY A 147 -13.01 15.07 -11.97
C GLY A 147 -14.25 15.91 -12.20
N GLY A 148 -14.31 16.56 -13.36
CA GLY A 148 -15.28 17.61 -13.68
C GLY A 148 -16.73 17.27 -13.35
N GLY A 149 -17.43 18.30 -12.86
CA GLY A 149 -18.69 18.71 -13.48
C GLY A 149 -18.42 19.54 -14.73
#